data_AF-A0A1G7YX59-F1
#
_entry.id   AF-A0A1G7YX59-F1
#
_cell.length_a   1.000
_cell.length_b   1.000
_cell.length_c   1.000
_cell.angle_alpha   90.00
_cell.angle_beta   90.00
_cell.angle_gamma   90.00
#
_symmetry.space_group_name_H-M   'P 1'
#
loop_
_entity.id
_entity.type
_entity.pdbx_description
1 polymer ?
#
loop_
_entity_poly.entity_id
_entity_poly.type
_entity_poly.pdbx_seq_one_letter_code
_entity_poly.pdbx_strand_id
1 'polypeptide(L)' 'MRPKQAVIQEKVRVLCQQHPTYGYRRIWALLKRQGIEVNQKTVYSVMKAEGLTQKQKRYEAKRTYQPVDFQINSSN' A
#
# COMPACT_ATOMS: atom_id res chain seq x y z
N MET A 1 -21.16 14.28 20.16
CA MET A 1 -19.91 14.24 19.37
C MET A 1 -19.01 13.16 19.98
N ARG A 2 -18.41 12.24 19.22
CA ARG A 2 -17.46 11.23 19.75
C ARG A 2 -16.02 11.78 19.64
N PRO A 3 -15.48 12.46 20.68
CA PRO A 3 -14.22 13.22 20.59
C PRO A 3 -13.01 12.32 20.31
N LYS A 4 -13.08 11.04 20.69
CA LYS A 4 -11.99 10.06 20.49
C LYS A 4 -11.64 9.85 19.01
N GLN A 5 -12.62 10.00 18.11
CA GLN A 5 -12.44 9.67 16.70
C GLN A 5 -11.77 10.80 15.92
N ALA A 6 -12.04 12.06 16.27
CA ALA A 6 -11.39 13.23 15.68
C ALA A 6 -9.88 13.25 15.99
N VAL A 7 -9.49 12.96 17.24
CA VAL A 7 -8.08 12.89 17.64
C VAL A 7 -7.32 11.80 16.87
N ILE A 8 -7.96 10.65 16.63
CA ILE A 8 -7.36 9.58 15.84
C ILE A 8 -7.19 10.01 14.38
N GLN A 9 -8.18 10.68 13.80
CA GLN A 9 -8.13 11.18 12.42
C GLN A 9 -6.96 12.16 12.24
N GLU A 10 -6.82 13.11 13.15
CA GLU A 10 -5.74 14.09 13.09
C GLU A 10 -4.36 13.46 13.20
N LYS A 11 -4.18 12.50 14.12
CA LYS A 11 -2.92 11.74 14.22
C LYS A 11 -2.62 10.93 12.96
N VAL A 12 -3.63 10.27 12.37
CA VAL A 12 -3.47 9.54 11.10
C VAL A 12 -3.03 10.49 9.99
N ARG A 13 -3.67 11.67 9.89
CA ARG A 13 -3.33 12.70 8.90
C ARG A 13 -1.88 13.18 9.04
N VAL A 14 -1.45 13.49 10.27
CA VAL A 14 -0.06 13.91 10.55
C VAL A 14 0.93 12.82 10.13
N LEU A 15 0.68 11.55 10.50
CA LEU A 15 1.56 10.43 10.13
C LEU A 15 1.59 10.19 8.62
N CYS A 16 0.47 10.35 7.91
CA CYS A 16 0.41 10.25 6.46
C CYS A 16 1.19 11.38 5.77
N GLN A 17 1.17 12.60 6.32
CA GLN A 17 1.96 13.72 5.80
C GLN A 17 3.46 13.52 6.03
N GLN A 18 3.85 12.99 7.20
CA GLN A 18 5.24 12.66 7.51
C GLN A 18 5.77 11.47 6.68
N HIS A 19 4.88 10.52 6.34
CA HIS A 19 5.23 9.31 5.61
C HIS A 19 4.32 9.10 4.38
N PRO A 20 4.50 9.88 3.30
CA PRO A 20 3.60 9.87 2.15
C PRO A 20 3.55 8.55 1.37
N THR A 21 4.58 7.71 1.50
CA THR A 21 4.66 6.38 0.87
C THR A 21 4.02 5.26 1.70
N TYR A 22 3.58 5.55 2.93
CA TYR A 22 3.11 4.52 3.86
C TYR A 22 1.62 4.24 3.66
N GLY A 23 1.29 2.97 3.45
CA GLY A 23 -0.09 2.50 3.49
C GLY A 23 -0.60 2.34 4.93
N TYR A 24 -1.92 2.13 5.06
CA TYR A 24 -2.61 2.03 6.35
C TYR A 24 -2.02 1.01 7.33
N ARG A 25 -1.42 -0.09 6.82
CA ARG A 25 -0.73 -1.08 7.67
C ARG A 25 0.48 -0.50 8.40
N ARG A 26 1.27 0.33 7.71
CA ARG A 26 2.45 0.99 8.28
C ARG A 26 2.04 2.11 9.23
N ILE A 27 1.05 2.91 8.86
CA ILE A 27 0.49 3.95 9.73
C ILE A 27 -0.07 3.35 11.02
N TRP A 28 -0.82 2.24 10.92
CA TRP A 28 -1.30 1.51 12.09
C TRP A 28 -0.17 1.02 13.00
N ALA A 29 0.92 0.49 12.42
CA ALA A 29 2.08 0.06 13.21
C ALA A 29 2.75 1.24 13.95
N LEU A 30 2.80 2.42 13.34
CA LEU A 30 3.30 3.64 14.00
C LEU A 30 2.40 4.07 15.17
N LEU A 31 1.08 4.07 14.96
CA LEU A 31 0.11 4.36 16.03
C LEU A 31 0.24 3.36 17.19
N LYS A 32 0.41 2.08 16.89
CA LYS A 32 0.64 1.03 17.90
C LYS A 32 1.94 1.26 18.67
N ARG A 33 3.02 1.66 18.00
CA ARG A 33 4.31 2.01 18.65
C ARG A 33 4.20 3.24 19.55
N GLN A 34 3.29 4.15 19.25
CA GLN A 34 2.97 5.31 20.08
C GLN A 34 2.00 4.99 21.24
N GLY A 35 1.63 3.71 21.44
CA GLY A 35 0.72 3.28 22.51
C GLY A 35 -0.75 3.57 22.21
N ILE A 36 -1.11 3.87 20.96
CA ILE A 36 -2.49 4.18 20.57
C ILE A 36 -3.15 2.91 20.05
N GLU A 37 -4.09 2.39 20.82
CA GLU A 37 -4.88 1.23 20.42
C GLU A 37 -5.98 1.64 19.44
N VAL A 38 -5.74 1.37 18.16
CA VAL A 38 -6.71 1.57 17.08
C VAL A 38 -6.81 0.33 16.23
N ASN A 39 -8.02 0.00 15.79
CA ASN A 39 -8.22 -1.07 14.81
C ASN A 39 -7.66 -0.64 13.44
N GLN A 40 -7.00 -1.56 12.74
CA GLN A 40 -6.54 -1.36 11.36
C GLN A 40 -7.67 -0.90 10.42
N LYS A 41 -8.90 -1.40 10.62
CA LYS A 41 -10.07 -0.99 9.83
C LYS A 41 -10.39 0.50 9.99
N THR A 42 -10.21 1.04 11.19
CA THR A 42 -10.44 2.46 11.46
C THR A 42 -9.44 3.32 10.72
N VAL A 43 -8.15 2.95 10.77
CA VAL A 43 -7.09 3.65 10.03
C VAL A 43 -7.34 3.61 8.52
N TYR A 44 -7.71 2.44 8.00
CA TYR A 44 -8.07 2.28 6.59
C TYR A 44 -9.26 3.16 6.19
N SER A 45 -10.33 3.18 7.00
CA SER A 45 -11.52 3.99 6.72
C SER A 45 -11.19 5.48 6.69
N VAL A 46 -10.37 5.97 7.64
CA VAL A 46 -9.91 7.36 7.67
C VAL A 46 -9.07 7.69 6.43
N MET A 47 -8.07 6.87 6.11
CA MET A 47 -7.23 7.11 4.93
C MET A 47 -8.01 7.04 3.62
N LYS A 48 -9.03 6.19 3.55
CA LYS A 48 -9.91 6.08 2.37
C LYS A 48 -10.82 7.31 2.25
N ALA A 49 -11.42 7.74 3.35
CA ALA A 49 -12.30 8.92 3.38
C ALA A 49 -11.54 10.20 3.00
N GLU A 50 -10.27 10.31 3.38
CA GLU A 50 -9.43 11.46 3.06
C GLU A 50 -8.65 11.34 1.74
N GLY A 51 -8.78 10.22 1.01
CA GLY A 51 -8.05 10.02 -0.25
C GLY A 51 -6.52 9.86 -0.10
N LEU A 52 -6.03 9.63 1.12
CA LEU A 52 -4.60 9.48 1.45
C LEU A 52 -3.99 8.14 1.03
N THR A 53 -4.73 7.31 0.30
CA THR A 53 -4.26 5.98 -0.12
C THR A 53 -3.55 6.07 -1.46
N GLN A 54 -2.25 5.74 -1.46
CA GLN A 54 -1.47 5.70 -2.69
C GLN A 54 -1.99 4.59 -3.63
N LYS A 55 -2.18 4.91 -4.92
CA LYS A 55 -2.56 3.92 -5.93
C LYS A 55 -1.39 2.96 -6.16
N GLN A 56 -1.64 1.65 -6.04
CA GLN A 56 -0.64 0.65 -6.41
C GLN A 56 -0.48 0.61 -7.93
N LYS A 57 0.74 0.86 -8.41
CA LYS A 57 1.08 0.67 -9.82
C LYS A 57 1.19 -0.83 -10.09
N ARG A 58 0.32 -1.35 -10.96
CA ARG A 58 0.40 -2.75 -11.42
C ARG A 58 1.40 -2.81 -12.58
N TYR A 59 2.44 -3.62 -12.43
CA TYR A 59 3.38 -3.89 -13.51
C TYR A 59 2.94 -5.15 -14.24
N GLU A 60 2.75 -5.04 -15.55
CA GLU A 60 2.49 -6.20 -16.40
C GLU A 60 3.81 -6.87 -16.76
N ALA A 61 3.85 -8.20 -16.65
CA ALA A 61 5.02 -8.98 -17.03
C ALA A 61 5.15 -9.00 -18.56
N LYS A 62 6.16 -8.32 -19.10
CA LYS A 62 6.52 -8.40 -20.52
C LYS A 62 7.37 -9.65 -20.73
N ARG A 63 6.75 -10.77 -21.11
CA ARG A 63 7.48 -11.96 -21.53
C ARG A 63 7.87 -11.81 -23.00
N THR A 64 9.16 -11.64 -23.28
CA THR A 64 9.66 -11.66 -24.65
C THR A 64 9.76 -13.12 -25.10
N TYR A 65 9.09 -13.49 -26.19
CA TYR A 65 9.31 -14.77 -26.84
C TYR A 65 10.71 -14.78 -27.45
N GLN A 66 11.56 -15.73 -27.06
CA GLN A 66 12.84 -15.98 -27.69
C GLN A 66 12.63 -17.13 -28.68
N PRO A 67 12.67 -16.89 -30.01
CA PRO A 67 12.64 -17.99 -30.96
C PRO A 67 13.92 -18.81 -30.78
N VAL A 68 13.76 -20.10 -30.49
CA VAL A 68 14.87 -21.05 -30.47
C VAL A 68 14.95 -21.68 -31.86
N ASP A 69 15.96 -21.30 -32.63
CA ASP A 69 16.21 -21.86 -33.96
C ASP A 69 16.87 -23.24 -33.83
N PHE A 70 16.07 -24.30 -33.68
CA PHE A 70 16.57 -25.66 -33.77
C PHE A 70 16.83 -26.03 -35.24
N GLN A 71 18.10 -25.98 -35.67
CA GLN A 71 18.51 -26.48 -36.97
C GLN A 71 18.45 -28.02 -36.98
N ILE A 72 17.43 -28.57 -37.64
CA ILE A 72 17.30 -30.01 -37.88
C ILE A 72 18.21 -30.35 -39.07
N ASN A 73 19.41 -30.84 -38.79
CA ASN A 73 20.27 -31.38 -39.82
C ASN A 73 19.73 -32.74 -40.27
N SER A 74 18.88 -32.74 -41.30
CA SER A 74 18.54 -33.95 -42.06
C SER A 74 19.68 -34.26 -43.03
N SER A 75 20.56 -35.19 -42.66
CA SER A 75 21.45 -35.85 -43.62
C SER A 75 20.87 -37.20 -44.02
N ASN A 76 20.86 -37.39 -45.34
CA ASN A 76 20.28 -38.49 -46.13
C ASN A 76 20.87 -39.86 -45.80
#